data_AF-A0A7M5WWH1-F1
#
_entry.id   AF-A0A7M5WWH1-F1
#
_cell.length_a   1.000
_cell.length_b   1.000
_cell.length_c   1.000
_cell.angle_alpha   90.00
_cell.angle_beta   90.00
_cell.angle_gamma   90.00
#
_symmetry.space_group_name_H-M   'P 1'
#
loop_
_entity.id
_entity.type
_entity.pdbx_description
1 polymer ?
#
loop_
_entity_poly.entity_id
_entity_poly.type
_entity_poly.pdbx_seq_one_letter_code
_entity_poly.pdbx_strand_id
1 'polypeptide(L)'
;MGGWLSFQKDHESTEDVKKYCQSIIFVRFYGQTNSMKSHEMDRDDVDAGGREKSSLGIILNELDREIKMAPTVAEFEMTEPMKALLKKLAVIRVCTKECENEEDCLKRLLEDSKHFEKIYRERGHKSENLHDDHDFYWGTRQQMLFGKVIVDWLPEHIETKTPPMDPIFGVLLNPTGGLVGPGDLKWMHDSLFDDLGPFAYHSAVHDAFGYLKTNHNSGPGYCYLNKGIFGDWSPFGGQLFGLRYWNGLLGEAQPEEAKADQFVFK
;
A
#
# COMPACT_ATOMS: atom_id res chain seq x y z
N MET A 1 10.03 6.24 39.52
CA MET A 1 9.54 7.42 38.76
C MET A 1 10.67 7.95 37.90
N GLY A 2 11.03 7.21 36.85
CA GLY A 2 12.04 7.62 35.87
C GLY A 2 11.36 8.26 34.67
N GLY A 3 11.75 9.48 34.35
CA GLY A 3 11.10 10.33 33.36
C GLY A 3 11.12 9.73 31.95
N TRP A 4 9.92 9.60 31.37
CA TRP A 4 9.72 9.46 29.95
C TRP A 4 9.87 10.85 29.30
N LEU A 5 11.12 11.23 29.02
CA LEU A 5 11.45 12.28 28.08
C LEU A 5 12.12 11.61 26.88
N SER A 6 11.33 10.89 26.08
CA SER A 6 11.77 10.47 24.76
C SER A 6 11.45 11.59 23.77
N PHE A 7 12.51 12.32 23.41
CA PHE A 7 12.71 13.06 22.17
C PHE A 7 11.61 12.87 21.11
N GLN A 8 10.82 13.92 20.87
CA GLN A 8 10.13 14.12 19.60
C GLN A 8 11.20 14.31 18.52
N LYS A 9 11.52 13.23 17.80
CA LYS A 9 12.42 13.25 16.64
C LYS A 9 11.72 13.96 15.48
N ASP A 10 12.31 15.08 15.09
CA ASP A 10 12.26 15.82 13.84
C ASP A 10 10.98 15.76 13.01
N HIS A 11 10.27 16.89 12.98
CA HIS A 11 9.20 17.18 12.05
C HIS A 11 9.73 17.09 10.61
N GLU A 12 9.42 15.99 9.92
CA GLU A 12 9.41 15.98 8.46
C GLU A 12 8.56 17.16 8.00
N SER A 13 9.16 18.03 7.19
CA SER A 13 8.47 19.26 6.82
C SER A 13 7.29 18.90 5.92
N THR A 14 6.21 19.66 6.03
CA THR A 14 5.07 19.55 5.09
C THR A 14 5.54 19.57 3.63
N GLU A 15 6.64 20.26 3.33
CA GLU A 15 7.22 20.33 1.99
C GLU A 15 7.86 19.02 1.54
N ASP A 16 8.52 18.28 2.43
CA ASP A 16 9.10 16.97 2.11
C ASP A 16 8.01 15.95 1.81
N VAL A 17 6.93 15.98 2.60
CA VAL A 17 5.73 15.15 2.36
C VAL A 17 5.09 15.48 1.01
N LYS A 18 4.99 16.77 0.64
CA LYS A 18 4.46 17.16 -0.67
C LYS A 18 5.32 16.67 -1.82
N LYS A 19 6.65 16.86 -1.74
CA LYS A 19 7.60 16.35 -2.75
C LYS A 19 7.49 14.82 -2.89
N TYR A 20 7.37 14.12 -1.77
CA TYR A 20 7.13 12.69 -1.78
C TYR A 20 5.82 12.34 -2.49
N CYS A 21 4.72 13.01 -2.14
CA CYS A 21 3.42 12.81 -2.79
C CYS A 21 3.49 13.05 -4.31
N GLN A 22 4.24 14.05 -4.75
CA GLN A 22 4.48 14.29 -6.18
C GLN A 22 5.26 13.13 -6.83
N SER A 23 6.26 12.59 -6.14
CA SER A 23 7.10 11.51 -6.67
C SER A 23 6.33 10.20 -6.89
N ILE A 24 5.32 9.92 -6.07
CA ILE A 24 4.56 8.66 -6.16
C ILE A 24 3.50 8.65 -7.27
N ILE A 25 3.21 9.80 -7.90
CA ILE A 25 2.26 9.89 -9.04
C ILE A 25 2.71 9.00 -10.19
N PHE A 26 4.00 9.01 -10.48
CA PHE A 26 4.57 8.29 -11.63
C PHE A 26 5.01 6.87 -11.30
N VAL A 27 4.79 6.41 -10.06
CA VAL A 27 5.13 5.05 -9.67
C VAL A 27 4.19 4.07 -10.37
N ARG A 28 4.82 3.04 -10.96
CA ARG A 28 4.15 1.89 -11.59
C ARG A 28 4.43 0.66 -10.76
N PHE A 29 3.39 -0.13 -10.51
CA PHE A 29 3.54 -1.42 -9.84
C PHE A 29 3.36 -2.54 -10.84
N TYR A 30 4.41 -3.33 -11.00
CA TYR A 30 4.48 -4.44 -11.93
C TYR A 30 3.52 -5.57 -11.54
N GLY A 31 2.57 -5.91 -12.40
CA GLY A 31 1.55 -6.93 -12.12
C GLY A 31 0.40 -6.45 -11.24
N GLN A 32 0.24 -5.14 -11.00
CA GLN A 32 -0.95 -4.61 -10.32
C GLN A 32 -2.25 -5.05 -11.01
N THR A 33 -3.27 -5.34 -10.23
CA THR A 33 -4.60 -5.68 -10.74
C THR A 33 -5.36 -4.38 -11.07
N ASN A 34 -6.23 -4.44 -12.09
CA ASN A 34 -7.15 -3.34 -12.38
C ASN A 34 -8.46 -3.60 -11.63
N SER A 35 -8.86 -2.63 -10.82
CA SER A 35 -9.94 -2.71 -9.82
C SER A 35 -11.31 -3.20 -10.28
N MET A 36 -11.65 -3.13 -11.57
CA MET A 36 -13.02 -3.46 -12.02
C MET A 36 -13.13 -4.43 -13.21
N LYS A 37 -12.05 -4.71 -13.95
CA LYS A 37 -12.14 -5.50 -15.20
C LYS A 37 -11.26 -6.75 -15.26
N SER A 38 -10.25 -6.88 -14.40
CA SER A 38 -9.37 -8.06 -14.46
C SER A 38 -10.02 -9.31 -13.89
N HIS A 39 -10.99 -9.18 -12.99
CA HIS A 39 -11.61 -10.35 -12.35
C HIS A 39 -12.51 -11.17 -13.27
N GLU A 40 -13.08 -10.57 -14.32
CA GLU A 40 -13.83 -11.28 -15.36
C GLU A 40 -12.92 -11.99 -16.36
N MET A 41 -11.64 -11.59 -16.47
CA MET A 41 -10.68 -12.17 -17.41
C MET A 41 -9.73 -13.19 -16.77
N ASP A 42 -9.39 -13.06 -15.49
CA ASP A 42 -8.34 -13.86 -14.85
C ASP A 42 -8.79 -15.27 -14.40
N ARG A 43 -10.09 -15.60 -14.43
CA ARG A 43 -10.55 -16.94 -13.98
C ARG A 43 -10.38 -18.06 -15.02
N ASP A 44 -10.24 -17.72 -16.31
CA ASP A 44 -10.18 -18.71 -17.40
C ASP A 44 -8.88 -18.63 -18.24
N ASP A 45 -7.94 -17.74 -17.90
CA ASP A 45 -6.70 -17.54 -18.64
C ASP A 45 -5.62 -18.54 -18.20
N VAL A 46 -5.64 -19.72 -18.80
CA VAL A 46 -4.50 -20.64 -18.78
C VAL A 46 -3.44 -20.12 -19.74
N ASP A 47 -2.18 -20.00 -19.31
CA ASP A 47 -1.11 -19.57 -20.23
C ASP A 47 -0.94 -20.58 -21.39
N ALA A 48 -0.23 -20.19 -22.44
CA ALA A 48 0.01 -21.06 -23.61
C ALA A 48 0.73 -22.39 -23.26
N GLY A 49 1.20 -22.56 -22.01
CA GLY A 49 1.82 -23.75 -21.46
C GLY A 49 0.94 -24.53 -20.48
N GLY A 50 -0.35 -24.21 -20.33
CA GLY A 50 -1.26 -24.94 -19.44
C GLY A 50 -1.14 -24.57 -17.96
N ARG A 51 -0.41 -23.49 -17.61
CA ARG A 51 -0.25 -23.06 -16.22
C ARG A 51 -1.31 -22.02 -15.86
N GLU A 52 -1.89 -22.20 -14.66
CA GLU A 52 -2.81 -21.25 -14.05
C GLU A 52 -2.08 -19.92 -13.83
N LYS A 53 -2.58 -18.87 -14.47
CA LYS A 53 -2.00 -17.53 -14.39
C LYS A 53 -2.42 -16.90 -13.05
N SER A 54 -1.57 -17.05 -12.03
CA SER A 54 -1.80 -16.36 -10.76
C SER A 54 -1.61 -14.85 -10.94
N SER A 55 -2.64 -14.05 -10.65
CA SER A 55 -2.53 -12.59 -10.59
C SER A 55 -1.85 -12.16 -9.27
N LEU A 56 -1.35 -10.92 -9.22
CA LEU A 56 -0.82 -10.35 -7.97
C LEU A 56 -1.84 -10.42 -6.84
N GLY A 57 -3.11 -10.11 -7.13
CA GLY A 57 -4.17 -10.13 -6.13
C GLY A 57 -4.37 -11.51 -5.50
N ILE A 58 -4.39 -12.56 -6.33
CA ILE A 58 -4.49 -13.95 -5.85
C ILE A 58 -3.33 -14.28 -4.91
N ILE A 59 -2.09 -13.96 -5.32
CA ILE A 59 -0.90 -14.26 -4.51
C ILE A 59 -0.90 -13.49 -3.19
N LEU A 60 -1.31 -12.22 -3.17
CA LEU A 60 -1.37 -11.43 -1.95
C LEU A 60 -2.44 -11.95 -0.97
N ASN A 61 -3.61 -12.34 -1.47
CA ASN A 61 -4.66 -12.96 -0.66
C ASN A 61 -4.15 -14.28 -0.04
N GLU A 62 -3.49 -15.12 -0.83
CA GLU A 62 -2.89 -16.37 -0.34
C GLU A 62 -1.79 -16.12 0.71
N LEU A 63 -0.90 -15.14 0.47
CA LEU A 63 0.12 -14.76 1.44
C LEU A 63 -0.47 -14.28 2.76
N ASP A 64 -1.49 -13.41 2.72
CA ASP A 64 -2.17 -12.91 3.93
C ASP A 64 -2.85 -14.04 4.72
N ARG A 65 -3.50 -14.98 4.02
CA ARG A 65 -4.08 -16.19 4.65
C ARG A 65 -3.00 -17.00 5.38
N GLU A 66 -1.88 -17.29 4.72
CA GLU A 66 -0.76 -18.03 5.33
C GLU A 66 -0.18 -17.29 6.55
N ILE A 67 0.00 -15.98 6.46
CA ILE A 67 0.46 -15.15 7.59
C ILE A 67 -0.49 -15.29 8.80
N LYS A 68 -1.80 -15.29 8.54
CA LYS A 68 -2.82 -15.35 9.59
C LYS A 68 -2.99 -16.74 10.22
N MET A 69 -2.53 -17.79 9.55
CA MET A 69 -2.49 -19.16 10.09
C MET A 69 -1.55 -19.30 11.29
N ALA A 70 -0.57 -18.40 11.44
CA ALA A 70 0.27 -18.37 12.64
C ALA A 70 -0.59 -18.23 13.91
N PRO A 71 -0.38 -19.05 14.96
CA PRO A 71 -1.20 -19.01 16.17
C PRO A 71 -1.16 -17.63 16.84
N THR A 72 0.05 -17.08 16.97
CA THR A 72 0.31 -15.75 17.50
C THR A 72 1.24 -14.96 16.59
N VAL A 73 1.24 -13.64 16.75
CA VAL A 73 2.13 -12.73 16.01
C VAL A 73 3.59 -12.99 16.36
N ALA A 74 3.88 -13.33 17.62
CA ALA A 74 5.24 -13.66 18.08
C ALA A 74 5.78 -14.96 17.46
N GLU A 75 4.89 -15.89 17.10
CA GLU A 75 5.21 -17.17 16.47
C GLU A 75 5.20 -17.11 14.94
N PHE A 76 4.84 -15.98 14.33
CA PHE A 76 4.80 -15.85 12.88
C PHE A 76 6.19 -16.06 12.27
N GLU A 77 6.36 -17.03 11.38
CA GLU A 77 7.59 -17.26 10.64
C GLU A 77 7.31 -17.50 9.16
N MET A 78 8.26 -17.15 8.29
CA MET A 78 8.15 -17.39 6.86
C MET A 78 8.18 -18.89 6.52
N THR A 79 7.02 -19.45 6.16
CA THR A 79 6.85 -20.87 5.85
C THR A 79 7.27 -21.23 4.41
N GLU A 80 7.46 -22.52 4.12
CA GLU A 80 7.74 -22.99 2.75
C GLU A 80 6.61 -22.67 1.75
N PRO A 81 5.31 -22.82 2.09
CA PRO A 81 4.21 -22.32 1.24
C PRO A 81 4.36 -20.84 0.88
N MET A 82 4.67 -19.98 1.85
CA MET A 82 4.87 -18.55 1.59
C MET A 82 6.06 -18.29 0.66
N LYS A 83 7.18 -19.00 0.84
CA LYS A 83 8.34 -18.89 -0.07
C LYS A 83 7.99 -19.31 -1.50
N ALA A 84 7.15 -20.33 -1.67
CA ALA A 84 6.64 -20.74 -2.97
C ALA A 84 5.78 -19.64 -3.62
N LEU A 85 4.96 -18.93 -2.83
CA LEU A 85 4.20 -17.77 -3.30
C LEU A 85 5.11 -16.60 -3.71
N LEU A 86 6.18 -16.32 -2.94
CA LEU A 86 7.17 -15.31 -3.32
C LEU A 86 7.90 -15.67 -4.63
N LYS A 87 8.14 -16.96 -4.89
CA LYS A 87 8.66 -17.42 -6.18
C LYS A 87 7.70 -17.15 -7.32
N LYS A 88 6.40 -17.46 -7.17
CA LYS A 88 5.38 -17.09 -8.17
C LYS A 88 5.35 -15.58 -8.41
N LEU A 89 5.49 -14.79 -7.35
CA LEU A 89 5.53 -13.33 -7.47
C LEU A 89 6.75 -12.83 -8.23
N ALA A 90 7.94 -13.42 -8.00
CA ALA A 90 9.15 -13.07 -8.74
C ALA A 90 8.96 -13.25 -10.26
N VAL A 91 8.29 -14.32 -10.68
CA VAL A 91 7.94 -14.56 -12.09
C VAL A 91 7.08 -13.41 -12.64
N ILE A 92 6.01 -13.02 -11.93
CA ILE A 92 5.12 -11.92 -12.36
C ILE A 92 5.90 -10.60 -12.51
N ARG A 93 6.76 -10.28 -11.55
CA ARG A 93 7.54 -9.04 -11.55
C ARG A 93 8.52 -9.01 -12.72
N VAL A 94 9.19 -10.11 -13.03
CA VAL A 94 10.17 -10.19 -14.11
C VAL A 94 9.52 -10.22 -15.49
N CYS A 95 8.39 -10.91 -15.66
CA CYS A 95 7.62 -10.87 -16.90
C CYS A 95 7.19 -9.45 -17.30
N THR A 96 7.21 -8.51 -16.37
CA THR A 96 6.78 -7.14 -16.58
C THR A 96 7.91 -6.10 -16.45
N LYS A 97 9.09 -6.48 -15.93
CA LYS A 97 10.26 -5.62 -15.72
C LYS A 97 11.43 -6.10 -16.58
N GLU A 98 11.82 -5.31 -17.57
CA GLU A 98 12.81 -5.70 -18.59
C GLU A 98 14.25 -5.89 -18.08
N CYS A 99 14.57 -5.51 -16.83
CA CYS A 99 15.95 -5.35 -16.36
C CYS A 99 16.36 -6.20 -15.14
N GLU A 100 15.48 -7.00 -14.54
CA GLU A 100 15.79 -7.86 -13.39
C GLU A 100 15.49 -9.31 -13.76
N ASN A 101 16.36 -10.26 -13.42
CA ASN A 101 16.09 -11.69 -13.64
C ASN A 101 15.29 -12.28 -12.45
N GLU A 102 14.70 -13.47 -12.65
CA GLU A 102 13.82 -14.12 -11.65
C GLU A 102 14.55 -14.43 -10.34
N GLU A 103 15.81 -14.89 -10.43
CA GLU A 103 16.61 -15.29 -9.27
C GLU A 103 16.95 -14.10 -8.37
N ASP A 104 17.37 -12.97 -8.96
CA ASP A 104 17.66 -11.74 -8.24
C ASP A 104 16.39 -11.15 -7.61
N CYS A 105 15.27 -11.16 -8.35
CA CYS A 105 13.99 -10.71 -7.81
C CYS A 105 13.53 -11.58 -6.63
N LEU A 106 13.64 -12.90 -6.74
CA LEU A 106 13.28 -13.82 -5.66
C LEU A 106 14.20 -13.62 -4.44
N LYS A 107 15.51 -13.49 -4.65
CA LYS A 107 16.46 -13.24 -3.58
C LYS A 107 16.09 -11.97 -2.81
N ARG A 108 15.80 -10.87 -3.51
CA ARG A 108 15.35 -9.62 -2.89
C ARG A 108 14.05 -9.80 -2.11
N LEU A 109 13.04 -10.46 -2.68
CA LEU A 109 11.77 -10.74 -1.99
C LEU A 109 11.98 -11.57 -0.70
N LEU A 110 12.90 -12.54 -0.71
CA LEU A 110 13.24 -13.34 0.47
C LEU A 110 14.06 -12.56 1.52
N GLU A 111 14.80 -11.53 1.12
CA GLU A 111 15.47 -10.61 2.04
C GLU A 111 14.45 -9.67 2.68
N ASP A 112 13.59 -9.04 1.87
CA ASP A 112 12.48 -8.20 2.33
C ASP A 112 11.53 -8.96 3.27
N SER A 113 11.26 -10.24 3.00
CA SER A 113 10.37 -11.06 3.83
C SER A 113 10.89 -11.24 5.27
N LYS A 114 12.21 -11.22 5.46
CA LYS A 114 12.83 -11.29 6.80
C LYS A 114 12.63 -9.99 7.57
N HIS A 115 12.76 -8.86 6.88
CA HIS A 115 12.47 -7.54 7.47
C HIS A 115 10.98 -7.42 7.82
N PHE A 116 10.11 -7.87 6.92
CA PHE A 116 8.68 -7.95 7.19
C PHE A 116 8.37 -8.80 8.43
N GLU A 117 8.96 -9.99 8.56
CA GLU A 117 8.74 -10.86 9.73
C GLU A 117 9.07 -10.17 11.05
N LYS A 118 10.22 -9.47 11.10
CA LYS A 118 10.63 -8.67 12.24
C LYS A 118 9.58 -7.60 12.58
N ILE A 119 9.20 -6.78 11.60
CA ILE A 119 8.23 -5.68 11.79
C ILE A 119 6.86 -6.22 12.21
N TYR A 120 6.40 -7.29 11.57
CA TYR A 120 5.14 -7.94 11.85
C TYR A 120 5.08 -8.46 13.29
N ARG A 121 6.18 -9.03 13.79
CA ARG A 121 6.32 -9.45 15.19
C ARG A 121 6.32 -8.26 16.15
N GLU A 122 7.12 -7.24 15.85
CA GLU A 122 7.33 -6.07 16.73
C GLU A 122 6.06 -5.25 16.96
N ARG A 123 5.17 -5.13 15.97
CA ARG A 123 3.89 -4.41 16.16
C ARG A 123 2.91 -5.12 17.11
N GLY A 124 3.09 -6.41 17.36
CA GLY A 124 2.38 -7.15 18.42
C GLY A 124 0.92 -7.53 18.18
N HIS A 125 0.34 -7.30 16.99
CA HIS A 125 -1.05 -7.66 16.66
C HIS A 125 -1.16 -8.16 15.21
N LYS A 126 -2.20 -8.96 14.91
CA LYS A 126 -2.45 -9.51 13.56
C LYS A 126 -2.97 -8.41 12.62
N SER A 127 -2.77 -8.61 11.33
CA SER A 127 -3.33 -7.72 10.29
C SER A 127 -4.85 -7.79 10.30
N GLU A 128 -5.50 -6.68 9.98
CA GLU A 128 -6.94 -6.63 9.76
C GLU A 128 -7.33 -7.57 8.61
N ASN A 129 -8.57 -8.05 8.64
CA ASN A 129 -9.12 -8.85 7.56
C ASN A 129 -9.68 -7.91 6.50
N LEU A 130 -9.18 -8.03 5.27
CA LEU A 130 -9.92 -7.54 4.12
C LEU A 130 -11.14 -8.44 3.97
N HIS A 131 -12.34 -7.87 4.06
CA HIS A 131 -13.58 -8.63 4.00
C HIS A 131 -13.74 -9.28 2.60
N ASP A 132 -14.35 -10.48 2.55
CA ASP A 132 -14.44 -11.30 1.32
C ASP A 132 -15.16 -10.58 0.16
N ASP A 133 -15.96 -9.55 0.45
CA ASP A 133 -16.65 -8.72 -0.55
C ASP A 133 -15.74 -7.68 -1.23
N HIS A 134 -14.47 -7.59 -0.79
CA HIS A 134 -13.40 -6.75 -1.35
C HIS A 134 -12.28 -7.58 -1.97
N ASP A 135 -12.51 -8.84 -2.34
CA ASP A 135 -11.51 -9.71 -2.98
C ASP A 135 -10.81 -9.06 -4.20
N PHE A 136 -11.53 -8.20 -4.93
CA PHE A 136 -11.01 -7.46 -6.09
C PHE A 136 -10.00 -6.35 -5.73
N TYR A 137 -9.94 -5.93 -4.47
CA TYR A 137 -9.05 -4.87 -4.01
C TYR A 137 -7.60 -5.35 -3.88
N TRP A 138 -7.38 -6.66 -3.74
CA TRP A 138 -6.06 -7.26 -3.64
C TRP A 138 -5.19 -6.95 -4.86
N GLY A 139 -4.01 -6.38 -4.59
CA GLY A 139 -3.02 -6.06 -5.61
C GLY A 139 -3.39 -4.86 -6.48
N THR A 140 -4.47 -4.14 -6.17
CA THR A 140 -4.85 -2.93 -6.89
C THR A 140 -3.77 -1.87 -6.75
N ARG A 141 -3.71 -0.96 -7.72
CA ARG A 141 -2.75 0.16 -7.66
C ARG A 141 -2.88 0.98 -6.37
N GLN A 142 -4.10 1.23 -5.92
CA GLN A 142 -4.38 1.99 -4.70
C GLN A 142 -3.82 1.29 -3.46
N GLN A 143 -4.06 -0.03 -3.33
CA GLN A 143 -3.48 -0.82 -2.24
C GLN A 143 -1.94 -0.85 -2.31
N MET A 144 -1.38 -0.98 -3.52
CA MET A 144 0.08 -0.97 -3.72
C MET A 144 0.71 0.40 -3.42
N LEU A 145 0.02 1.51 -3.70
CA LEU A 145 0.46 2.85 -3.29
C LEU A 145 0.50 2.97 -1.77
N PHE A 146 -0.52 2.47 -1.08
CA PHE A 146 -0.55 2.42 0.39
C PHE A 146 0.67 1.66 0.92
N GLY A 147 0.92 0.46 0.38
CA GLY A 147 2.08 -0.35 0.75
C GLY A 147 3.40 0.35 0.48
N LYS A 148 3.51 1.08 -0.65
CA LYS A 148 4.71 1.86 -1.03
C LYS A 148 5.01 2.95 0.01
N VAL A 149 3.98 3.67 0.45
CA VAL A 149 4.14 4.74 1.45
C VAL A 149 4.61 4.16 2.78
N ILE A 150 4.06 3.01 3.20
CA ILE A 150 4.54 2.34 4.42
C ILE A 150 6.02 2.00 4.30
N VAL A 151 6.42 1.23 3.28
CA VAL A 151 7.80 0.74 3.18
C VAL A 151 8.82 1.86 2.95
N ASP A 152 8.43 2.97 2.33
CA ASP A 152 9.33 4.11 2.17
C ASP A 152 9.56 4.90 3.47
N TRP A 153 8.59 4.89 4.38
CA TRP A 153 8.59 5.73 5.59
C TRP A 153 8.72 4.95 6.89
N LEU A 154 9.00 3.64 6.82
CA LEU A 154 9.36 2.86 8.01
C LEU A 154 10.65 3.43 8.63
N PRO A 155 10.67 3.66 9.96
CA PRO A 155 11.82 4.23 10.66
C PRO A 155 13.13 3.49 10.40
N GLU A 156 13.08 2.16 10.33
CA GLU A 156 14.25 1.33 10.09
C GLU A 156 14.96 1.73 8.79
N HIS A 157 14.23 1.97 7.71
CA HIS A 157 14.82 2.36 6.42
C HIS A 157 15.39 3.78 6.46
N ILE A 158 14.69 4.71 7.12
CA ILE A 158 15.15 6.10 7.27
C ILE A 158 16.44 6.16 8.10
N GLU A 159 16.49 5.45 9.22
CA GLU A 159 17.60 5.50 10.18
C GLU A 159 18.82 4.72 9.69
N THR A 160 18.61 3.54 9.09
CA THR A 160 19.70 2.66 8.64
C THR A 160 20.13 2.92 7.20
N LYS A 161 19.40 3.77 6.46
CA LYS A 161 19.57 4.01 5.02
C LYS A 161 19.53 2.72 4.20
N THR A 162 18.80 1.72 4.67
CA THR A 162 18.55 0.51 3.90
C THR A 162 17.52 0.81 2.82
N PRO A 163 17.60 0.14 1.66
CA PRO A 163 16.57 0.25 0.64
C PRO A 163 15.19 -0.12 1.21
N PRO A 164 14.11 0.61 0.83
CA PRO A 164 12.75 0.20 1.14
C PRO A 164 12.45 -1.21 0.63
N MET A 165 11.69 -1.97 1.40
CA MET A 165 11.16 -3.28 0.98
C MET A 165 10.23 -3.17 -0.23
N ASP A 166 9.93 -4.31 -0.86
CA ASP A 166 8.86 -4.39 -1.85
C ASP A 166 7.50 -3.94 -1.26
N PRO A 167 6.72 -3.08 -1.95
CA PRO A 167 5.45 -2.55 -1.44
C PRO A 167 4.41 -3.58 -1.02
N ILE A 168 4.48 -4.81 -1.54
CA ILE A 168 3.61 -5.91 -1.09
C ILE A 168 3.69 -6.12 0.43
N PHE A 169 4.86 -5.91 1.02
CA PHE A 169 5.06 -6.13 2.45
C PHE A 169 4.40 -5.02 3.27
N GLY A 170 4.34 -3.80 2.73
CA GLY A 170 3.51 -2.73 3.29
C GLY A 170 2.02 -3.05 3.22
N VAL A 171 1.55 -3.66 2.13
CA VAL A 171 0.17 -4.13 1.98
C VAL A 171 -0.15 -5.20 3.03
N LEU A 172 0.70 -6.21 3.19
CA LEU A 172 0.47 -7.32 4.12
C LEU A 172 0.49 -6.88 5.60
N LEU A 173 1.10 -5.73 5.92
CA LEU A 173 1.02 -5.13 7.25
C LEU A 173 -0.38 -4.59 7.58
N ASN A 174 -1.13 -4.12 6.58
CA ASN A 174 -2.51 -3.66 6.76
C ASN A 174 -3.34 -3.79 5.46
N PRO A 175 -3.95 -4.97 5.22
CA PRO A 175 -4.68 -5.30 4.00
C PRO A 175 -5.80 -4.34 3.58
N THR A 176 -6.49 -3.75 4.56
CA THR A 176 -7.60 -2.78 4.38
C THR A 176 -7.10 -1.37 4.01
N GLY A 177 -5.79 -1.15 4.11
CA GLY A 177 -5.17 0.15 3.90
C GLY A 177 -5.42 0.73 2.52
N GLY A 178 -5.77 2.02 2.50
CA GLY A 178 -6.06 2.77 1.30
C GLY A 178 -7.49 2.65 0.83
N LEU A 179 -8.35 1.78 1.40
CA LEU A 179 -9.76 1.71 1.03
C LEU A 179 -10.46 3.06 1.27
N VAL A 180 -11.21 3.55 0.28
CA VAL A 180 -12.02 4.77 0.47
C VAL A 180 -13.23 4.46 1.35
N GLY A 181 -13.33 5.17 2.48
CA GLY A 181 -14.48 5.14 3.39
C GLY A 181 -14.16 4.47 4.74
N PRO A 182 -14.91 4.79 5.81
CA PRO A 182 -14.71 4.17 7.11
C PRO A 182 -15.12 2.69 7.07
N GLY A 183 -14.21 1.80 7.47
CA GLY A 183 -14.49 0.42 7.86
C GLY A 183 -15.19 -0.43 6.79
N ASP A 184 -14.49 -0.73 5.69
CA ASP A 184 -14.91 -1.69 4.65
C ASP A 184 -16.31 -1.43 4.06
N LEU A 185 -16.84 -0.20 4.13
CA LEU A 185 -18.14 0.14 3.57
C LEU A 185 -18.11 0.13 2.03
N LYS A 186 -18.37 -1.06 1.48
CA LYS A 186 -18.31 -1.40 0.05
C LYS A 186 -18.96 -0.39 -0.87
N TRP A 187 -20.14 0.11 -0.54
CA TRP A 187 -20.86 1.06 -1.40
C TRP A 187 -20.13 2.41 -1.55
N MET A 188 -19.43 2.89 -0.52
CA MET A 188 -18.64 4.13 -0.61
C MET A 188 -17.38 3.89 -1.43
N HIS A 189 -16.74 2.75 -1.22
CA HIS A 189 -15.60 2.35 -2.03
C HIS A 189 -16.01 2.26 -3.49
N ASP A 190 -16.99 1.44 -3.85
CA ASP A 190 -17.47 1.26 -5.23
C ASP A 190 -17.84 2.60 -5.92
N SER A 191 -18.34 3.59 -5.16
CA SER A 191 -18.78 4.88 -5.70
C SER A 191 -17.68 5.93 -5.84
N LEU A 192 -16.63 5.87 -5.00
CA LEU A 192 -15.56 6.87 -4.94
C LEU A 192 -14.20 6.32 -5.36
N PHE A 193 -14.12 5.02 -5.59
CA PHE A 193 -12.92 4.36 -6.05
C PHE A 193 -12.55 4.87 -7.46
N ASP A 194 -11.26 5.17 -7.63
CA ASP A 194 -10.67 5.56 -8.90
C ASP A 194 -9.22 5.08 -8.89
N ASP A 195 -8.78 4.30 -9.89
CA ASP A 195 -7.41 3.75 -9.92
C ASP A 195 -6.30 4.84 -9.90
N LEU A 196 -6.59 6.01 -10.46
CA LEU A 196 -5.63 7.10 -10.68
C LEU A 196 -6.13 8.47 -10.21
N GLY A 197 -7.28 8.51 -9.54
CA GLY A 197 -7.92 9.75 -9.11
C GLY A 197 -7.39 10.32 -7.81
N PRO A 198 -7.79 11.56 -7.49
CA PRO A 198 -7.46 12.21 -6.22
C PRO A 198 -7.83 11.36 -4.99
N PHE A 199 -8.92 10.59 -5.06
CA PHE A 199 -9.34 9.72 -3.97
C PHE A 199 -8.36 8.57 -3.73
N ALA A 200 -7.89 7.86 -4.77
CA ALA A 200 -6.91 6.79 -4.59
C ALA A 200 -5.62 7.24 -3.95
N TYR A 201 -5.03 8.34 -4.45
CA TYR A 201 -3.79 8.84 -3.87
C TYR A 201 -4.01 9.37 -2.46
N HIS A 202 -5.13 10.07 -2.23
CA HIS A 202 -5.45 10.56 -0.91
C HIS A 202 -5.61 9.44 0.10
N SER A 203 -6.49 8.47 -0.16
CA SER A 203 -6.77 7.39 0.79
C SER A 203 -5.54 6.54 1.04
N ALA A 204 -4.78 6.19 0.01
CA ALA A 204 -3.53 5.44 0.14
C ALA A 204 -2.51 6.14 1.06
N VAL A 205 -2.26 7.44 0.84
CA VAL A 205 -1.29 8.20 1.65
C VAL A 205 -1.82 8.49 3.06
N HIS A 206 -3.10 8.84 3.16
CA HIS A 206 -3.77 9.14 4.42
C HIS A 206 -3.72 7.94 5.37
N ASP A 207 -4.13 6.76 4.90
CA ASP A 207 -4.15 5.55 5.70
C ASP A 207 -2.73 5.06 6.00
N ALA A 208 -1.80 5.17 5.05
CA ALA A 208 -0.42 4.72 5.27
C ALA A 208 0.27 5.54 6.37
N PHE A 209 0.14 6.87 6.35
CA PHE A 209 0.68 7.70 7.41
C PHE A 209 -0.08 7.55 8.73
N GLY A 210 -1.39 7.31 8.68
CA GLY A 210 -2.16 6.92 9.87
C GLY A 210 -1.64 5.63 10.51
N TYR A 211 -1.38 4.61 9.69
CA TYR A 211 -0.82 3.33 10.10
C TYR A 211 0.58 3.51 10.71
N LEU A 212 1.48 4.21 10.02
CA LEU A 212 2.84 4.48 10.47
C LEU A 212 2.86 5.22 11.81
N LYS A 213 1.95 6.18 11.99
CA LYS A 213 1.85 6.94 13.23
C LYS A 213 1.32 6.08 14.37
N THR A 214 0.33 5.25 14.10
CA THR A 214 -0.33 4.41 15.12
C THR A 214 0.55 3.25 15.57
N ASN A 215 1.21 2.58 14.63
CA ASN A 215 1.89 1.30 14.89
C ASN A 215 3.41 1.44 15.07
N HIS A 216 4.00 2.48 14.49
CA HIS A 216 5.45 2.68 14.46
C HIS A 216 5.88 4.01 15.08
N ASN A 217 4.91 4.81 15.57
CA ASN A 217 5.12 6.17 16.07
C ASN A 217 5.94 7.05 15.10
N SER A 218 5.68 6.89 13.80
CA SER A 218 6.48 7.47 12.72
C SER A 218 5.62 8.18 11.67
N GLY A 219 6.27 9.04 10.87
CA GLY A 219 5.61 9.82 9.84
C GLY A 219 4.67 10.92 10.39
N PRO A 220 4.01 11.65 9.47
CA PRO A 220 3.22 12.83 9.80
C PRO A 220 1.80 12.55 10.29
N GLY A 221 1.34 11.28 10.26
CA GLY A 221 -0.01 10.87 10.65
C GLY A 221 -1.09 11.16 9.60
N TYR A 222 -2.36 10.95 9.96
CA TYR A 222 -3.52 11.10 9.07
C TYR A 222 -3.61 12.49 8.42
N CYS A 223 -3.09 13.52 9.10
CA CYS A 223 -3.09 14.90 8.67
C CYS A 223 -1.76 15.32 8.02
N TYR A 224 -1.28 14.51 7.07
CA TYR A 224 0.07 14.56 6.51
C TYR A 224 0.48 15.88 5.82
N LEU A 225 -0.49 16.72 5.43
CA LEU A 225 -0.23 18.02 4.81
C LEU A 225 -0.49 19.22 5.72
N ASN A 226 -1.31 19.07 6.76
CA ASN A 226 -1.64 20.15 7.67
C ASN A 226 -2.28 19.58 8.93
N LYS A 227 -1.65 19.79 10.09
CA LYS A 227 -2.13 19.28 11.39
C LYS A 227 -3.41 19.97 11.89
N GLY A 228 -3.79 21.10 11.28
CA GLY A 228 -5.08 21.78 11.51
C GLY A 228 -5.47 21.90 12.99
N ILE A 229 -6.78 21.87 13.25
CA ILE A 229 -7.35 21.88 14.62
C ILE A 229 -7.54 20.45 15.15
N PHE A 230 -7.59 19.44 14.26
CA PHE A 230 -7.94 18.06 14.60
C PHE A 230 -6.74 17.19 15.01
N GLY A 231 -5.50 17.70 14.97
CA GLY A 231 -4.29 16.93 15.31
C GLY A 231 -3.92 15.89 14.24
N ASP A 232 -2.84 15.13 14.45
CA ASP A 232 -2.35 14.11 13.50
C ASP A 232 -2.99 12.71 13.68
N TRP A 233 -3.82 12.54 14.72
CA TRP A 233 -4.45 11.28 15.09
C TRP A 233 -5.87 11.09 14.55
N SER A 234 -6.53 12.15 14.05
CA SER A 234 -7.92 12.06 13.60
C SER A 234 -8.00 11.73 12.11
N PRO A 235 -8.62 10.59 11.71
CA PRO A 235 -8.86 10.26 10.31
C PRO A 235 -9.66 11.34 9.59
N PHE A 236 -10.56 12.05 10.29
CA PHE A 236 -11.35 13.13 9.68
C PHE A 236 -10.56 14.40 9.40
N GLY A 237 -9.48 14.66 10.13
CA GLY A 237 -8.73 15.92 10.03
C GLY A 237 -8.00 16.09 8.69
N GLY A 238 -7.56 14.98 8.09
CA GLY A 238 -6.77 14.97 6.86
C GLY A 238 -7.58 14.98 5.57
N GLN A 239 -8.87 14.62 5.64
CA GLN A 239 -9.70 14.34 4.47
C GLN A 239 -9.85 15.55 3.53
N LEU A 240 -10.28 16.69 4.08
CA LEU A 240 -10.56 17.88 3.27
C LEU A 240 -9.29 18.46 2.63
N PHE A 241 -8.20 18.60 3.39
CA PHE A 241 -6.96 19.18 2.89
C PHE A 241 -6.22 18.23 1.96
N GLY A 242 -6.21 16.93 2.26
CA GLY A 242 -5.63 15.90 1.41
C GLY A 242 -6.33 15.81 0.06
N LEU A 243 -7.66 15.72 0.04
CA LEU A 243 -8.43 15.69 -1.21
C LEU A 243 -8.22 16.97 -2.03
N ARG A 244 -8.26 18.15 -1.40
CA ARG A 244 -7.99 19.42 -2.10
C ARG A 244 -6.60 19.46 -2.73
N TYR A 245 -5.59 18.99 -2.00
CA TYR A 245 -4.22 18.91 -2.51
C TYR A 245 -4.12 18.00 -3.73
N TRP A 246 -4.64 16.78 -3.64
CA TRP A 246 -4.57 15.83 -4.77
C TRP A 246 -5.38 16.27 -5.98
N ASN A 247 -6.54 16.93 -5.77
CA ASN A 247 -7.30 17.54 -6.85
C ASN A 247 -6.50 18.62 -7.59
N GLY A 248 -5.86 19.52 -6.85
CA GLY A 248 -5.00 20.55 -7.45
C GLY A 248 -3.82 19.93 -8.18
N LEU A 249 -3.12 19.01 -7.53
CA LEU A 249 -1.91 18.40 -8.07
C LEU A 249 -2.17 17.57 -9.34
N LEU A 250 -3.21 16.74 -9.36
CA LEU A 250 -3.56 15.93 -10.53
C LEU A 250 -4.24 16.77 -11.61
N GLY A 251 -5.02 17.79 -11.23
CA GLY A 251 -5.55 18.77 -12.17
C GLY A 251 -4.46 19.59 -12.86
N GLU A 252 -3.34 19.86 -12.20
CA GLU A 252 -2.16 20.48 -12.80
C GLU A 252 -1.36 19.51 -13.68
N ALA A 253 -1.30 18.22 -13.31
CA ALA A 253 -0.53 17.19 -14.00
C ALA A 253 -1.17 16.68 -15.31
N GLN A 254 -2.44 16.97 -15.59
CA GLN A 254 -3.12 16.57 -16.82
C GLN A 254 -2.84 17.56 -17.98
N PRO A 255 -2.46 17.11 -19.19
CA PRO A 255 -2.36 17.98 -20.36
C PRO A 255 -3.72 18.63 -20.69
N GLU A 256 -3.73 19.87 -21.19
CA GLU A 256 -4.95 20.69 -21.37
C GLU A 256 -6.09 19.99 -22.13
N GLU A 257 -5.78 19.07 -23.03
CA GLU A 257 -6.76 18.30 -23.82
C GLU A 257 -7.63 17.37 -22.95
N ALA A 258 -7.13 16.87 -21.81
CA ALA A 258 -7.89 16.00 -20.92
C ALA A 258 -8.81 16.78 -19.94
N LYS A 259 -8.62 18.09 -19.80
CA LYS A 259 -9.43 18.96 -18.94
C LYS A 259 -10.79 19.32 -19.55
N ALA A 260 -10.92 19.20 -20.87
CA ALA A 260 -12.14 19.53 -21.60
C ALA A 260 -13.27 18.51 -21.37
N ASP A 261 -12.94 17.24 -21.10
CA ASP A 261 -13.93 16.16 -20.96
C ASP A 261 -14.46 15.97 -19.52
N GLN A 262 -13.81 16.57 -18.50
CA GLN A 262 -14.21 16.39 -17.10
C GLN A 262 -15.26 17.40 -16.59
N PHE A 263 -15.64 18.41 -17.39
CA PHE A 263 -16.63 19.42 -17.01
C PHE A 263 -18.04 19.20 -17.60
N VAL A 264 -18.44 17.94 -17.80
CA VAL A 264 -19.83 17.59 -18.08
C VAL A 264 -20.33 16.57 -17.07
N PHE A 265 -20.66 17.06 -15.88
CA PHE A 265 -21.70 16.44 -15.05
C PHE A 265 -22.80 17.48 -14.83
N LYS A 266 -23.97 17.20 -15.41
CA LYS A 266 -25.26 17.82 -15.06
C LYS A 266 -25.90 16.97 -13.96
#